data_AF-A0A139XUA8-F1
#
_entry.id   AF-A0A139XUA8-F1
#
_cell.length_a   1.000
_cell.length_b   1.000
_cell.length_c   1.000
_cell.angle_alpha   90.00
_cell.angle_beta   90.00
_cell.angle_gamma   90.00
#
_symmetry.space_group_name_H-M   'P 1'
#
loop_
_entity.id
_entity.type
_entity.pdbx_description
1 polymer ?
#
loop_
_entity_poly.entity_id
_entity_poly.type
_entity_poly.pdbx_seq_one_letter_code
_entity_poly.pdbx_strand_id
1 'polypeptide(L)'
;EDAQLFVWHALTYKKELSLDLNVERIWSLSLLDPSSAASASTSGSAGVASAAGATGSGAGGLGGLVLAIGSDSGTLVLKMGKEQPVASLHSGKAVVARGFEILQVNLRLLEEQQYQDGERLPVAYKELGQCEIFPQTISHHPNGRFIAVCGDGEYVIYTAQALRNKTFGKCVDFVWSADGHYAIREESNRIRVHTSFTETFNFTPPFSVETLWGGALLALKASDDSFVCFYDWEACRLIRRIDVVGVQQVHWSPSGFFVALFTSDKVYILRHDKFAVMAANAAQAREEEGGIEIAFELVDQ
;
A
#
# COMPACT_ATOMS: atom_id res chain seq x y z
N GLU A 1 -9.15 -31.05 19.75
CA GLU A 1 -8.63 -29.81 20.37
C GLU A 1 -7.13 -29.69 20.13
N ASP A 2 -6.36 -30.75 20.38
CA ASP A 2 -4.90 -30.77 20.24
C ASP A 2 -4.33 -30.54 18.83
N ALA A 3 -5.13 -30.57 17.77
CA ALA A 3 -4.71 -30.36 16.38
C ALA A 3 -4.95 -28.94 15.85
N GLN A 4 -5.55 -28.07 16.67
CA GLN A 4 -5.98 -26.73 16.25
C GLN A 4 -5.24 -25.63 16.98
N LEU A 5 -4.98 -24.55 16.27
CA LEU A 5 -4.32 -23.36 16.80
C LEU A 5 -5.36 -22.25 16.99
N PHE A 6 -5.36 -21.64 18.17
CA PHE A 6 -6.31 -20.59 18.50
C PHE A 6 -5.61 -19.25 18.69
N VAL A 7 -6.11 -18.22 18.02
CA VAL A 7 -5.71 -16.82 18.28
C VAL A 7 -6.71 -16.21 19.22
N TRP A 8 -6.21 -15.61 20.30
CA TRP A 8 -7.01 -15.00 21.34
C TRP A 8 -6.71 -13.51 21.41
N HIS A 9 -7.77 -12.72 21.54
CA HIS A 9 -7.63 -11.31 21.82
C HIS A 9 -7.01 -11.13 23.22
N ALA A 10 -5.80 -10.57 23.30
CA ALA A 10 -5.01 -10.52 24.53
C ALA A 10 -5.74 -9.85 25.72
N LEU A 11 -6.50 -8.79 25.47
CA LEU A 11 -7.22 -8.06 26.53
C LEU A 11 -8.58 -8.66 26.91
N THR A 12 -9.32 -9.22 25.95
CA THR A 12 -10.71 -9.68 26.18
C THR A 12 -10.81 -11.17 26.41
N TYR A 13 -9.72 -11.92 26.18
CA TYR A 13 -9.67 -13.39 26.23
C TYR A 13 -10.76 -14.05 25.38
N LYS A 14 -11.23 -13.36 24.34
CA LYS A 14 -12.14 -13.93 23.35
C LYS A 14 -11.31 -14.61 22.27
N LYS A 15 -11.75 -15.80 21.87
CA LYS A 15 -11.19 -16.51 20.72
C LYS A 15 -11.54 -15.73 19.45
N GLU A 16 -10.53 -15.28 18.72
CA GLU A 16 -10.68 -14.54 17.47
C GLU A 16 -10.63 -15.47 16.26
N LEU A 17 -9.68 -16.40 16.26
CA LEU A 17 -9.43 -17.29 15.14
C LEU A 17 -9.22 -18.73 15.62
N SER A 18 -9.68 -19.66 14.79
CA SER A 18 -9.40 -21.09 14.91
C SER A 18 -8.77 -21.55 13.60
N LEU A 19 -7.52 -21.97 13.66
CA LEU A 19 -6.74 -22.48 12.53
C LEU A 19 -6.68 -24.00 12.63
N ASP A 20 -7.22 -24.68 11.63
CA ASP A 20 -7.02 -26.11 11.45
C ASP A 20 -5.90 -26.31 10.42
N LEU A 21 -4.76 -26.79 10.89
CA LEU A 21 -3.57 -27.01 10.06
C LEU A 21 -3.54 -28.41 9.45
N ASN A 22 -4.58 -29.22 9.70
CA ASN A 22 -4.69 -30.60 9.25
C ASN A 22 -3.47 -31.45 9.65
N VAL A 23 -2.93 -31.18 10.85
CA VAL A 23 -1.85 -31.94 11.49
C VAL A 23 -2.43 -32.74 12.66
N GLU A 24 -1.71 -33.76 13.12
CA GLU A 24 -2.06 -34.43 14.37
C GLU A 24 -1.80 -33.53 15.58
N ARG A 25 -1.77 -34.11 16.78
CA ARG A 25 -1.59 -33.37 18.03
C ARG A 25 -0.34 -32.48 17.98
N ILE A 26 -0.57 -31.19 18.18
CA ILE A 26 0.44 -30.15 18.39
C ILE A 26 0.91 -30.24 19.83
N TRP A 27 2.22 -30.37 20.02
CA TRP A 27 2.85 -30.47 21.35
C TRP A 27 3.88 -29.36 21.58
N SER A 28 4.27 -28.59 20.55
CA SER A 28 5.17 -27.45 20.70
C SER A 28 4.85 -26.32 19.73
N LEU A 29 5.04 -25.08 20.21
CA LEU A 29 4.96 -23.85 19.44
C LEU A 29 6.19 -23.01 19.79
N SER A 30 6.87 -22.48 18.77
CA SER A 30 8.01 -21.58 18.94
C SER A 30 7.89 -20.42 17.95
N LEU A 31 8.04 -19.20 18.45
CA LEU A 31 8.04 -17.99 17.64
C LEU A 31 9.48 -17.61 17.30
N LEU A 32 9.75 -17.33 16.03
CA LEU A 32 11.01 -16.72 15.64
C LEU A 32 10.98 -15.26 16.09
N ASP A 33 11.91 -14.89 16.97
CA ASP A 33 12.08 -13.48 17.34
C ASP A 33 12.59 -12.73 16.10
N PRO A 34 11.84 -11.74 15.56
CA PRO A 34 12.21 -10.98 14.38
C PRO A 34 13.57 -10.27 14.54
N SER A 35 13.99 -10.00 15.77
CA SER A 35 15.29 -9.39 16.08
C SER A 35 16.46 -10.40 16.07
N SER A 36 16.18 -11.68 16.34
CA SER A 36 17.18 -12.77 16.38
C SER A 36 17.50 -13.37 15.01
N ALA A 37 16.55 -13.33 14.07
CA ALA A 37 16.77 -13.78 12.69
C ALA A 37 17.84 -12.94 11.96
N ALA A 38 18.06 -11.70 12.44
CA ALA A 38 19.09 -10.80 11.94
C ALA A 38 20.52 -11.16 12.39
N SER A 39 20.71 -11.98 13.42
CA SER A 39 22.03 -12.38 13.93
C SER A 39 22.47 -13.78 13.49
N ALA A 40 21.57 -14.58 12.92
CA ALA A 40 21.84 -15.96 12.55
C ALA A 40 22.53 -16.14 11.17
N SER A 41 22.70 -15.09 10.37
CA SER A 41 23.32 -15.19 9.04
C SER A 41 24.86 -15.09 9.03
N THR A 42 25.53 -14.98 10.18
CA THR A 42 26.98 -14.77 10.26
C THR A 42 27.81 -15.91 10.87
N SER A 43 27.24 -17.08 11.19
CA SER A 43 28.04 -18.22 11.65
C SER A 43 27.58 -19.56 11.09
N GLY A 44 28.23 -20.04 10.02
CA GLY A 44 27.99 -21.39 9.50
C GLY A 44 28.68 -21.70 8.17
N SER A 45 30.01 -21.60 8.11
CA SER A 45 30.79 -22.15 7.00
C SER A 45 31.04 -23.65 7.22
N ALA A 46 30.39 -24.53 6.44
CA ALA A 46 30.99 -25.69 5.75
C ALA A 46 29.90 -26.62 5.19
N GLY A 47 29.85 -26.77 3.87
CA GLY A 47 29.08 -27.82 3.19
C GLY A 47 28.61 -27.44 1.79
N VAL A 48 29.35 -27.86 0.78
CA VAL A 48 29.07 -27.65 -0.65
C VAL A 48 27.84 -28.46 -1.09
N ALA A 49 26.84 -27.81 -1.67
CA ALA A 49 25.94 -28.39 -2.67
C ALA A 49 25.28 -27.29 -3.52
N SER A 50 25.44 -27.39 -4.83
CA SER A 50 24.88 -26.53 -5.86
C SER A 50 23.38 -26.76 -6.07
N ALA A 51 22.59 -25.69 -6.12
CA ALA A 51 21.40 -25.60 -6.98
C ALA A 51 20.98 -24.13 -7.11
N ALA A 52 20.67 -23.73 -8.33
CA ALA A 52 20.30 -22.38 -8.73
C ALA A 52 18.95 -21.92 -8.16
N GLY A 53 18.82 -20.61 -7.96
CA GLY A 53 17.54 -19.90 -7.93
C GLY A 53 16.87 -19.78 -6.56
N ALA A 54 17.36 -18.89 -5.70
CA ALA A 54 16.55 -18.29 -4.64
C ALA A 54 17.10 -16.88 -4.34
N THR A 55 16.35 -15.86 -4.77
CA THR A 55 16.53 -14.46 -4.40
C THR A 55 16.54 -14.33 -2.87
N GLY A 56 17.61 -13.75 -2.32
CA GLY A 56 17.82 -13.61 -0.89
C GLY A 56 16.73 -12.81 -0.18
N SER A 57 15.87 -13.48 0.57
CA SER A 57 15.00 -12.85 1.55
C SER A 57 15.82 -12.56 2.81
N GLY A 58 16.23 -11.30 2.98
CA GLY A 58 16.85 -10.82 4.22
C GLY A 58 15.93 -11.08 5.42
N ALA A 59 16.36 -11.94 6.34
CA ALA A 59 15.62 -12.41 7.51
C ALA A 59 15.58 -11.36 8.65
N GLY A 60 15.12 -10.15 8.35
CA GLY A 60 14.85 -9.09 9.34
C GLY A 60 13.44 -8.55 9.13
N GLY A 61 12.44 -9.35 9.51
CA GLY A 61 11.05 -9.15 9.11
C GLY A 61 10.39 -7.93 9.77
N LEU A 62 10.25 -6.85 9.00
CA LEU A 62 9.42 -5.67 9.31
C LEU A 62 7.90 -5.94 9.19
N GLY A 63 7.42 -7.19 9.29
CA GLY A 63 5.98 -7.45 9.10
C GLY A 63 5.44 -8.88 9.12
N GLY A 64 6.25 -9.89 9.47
CA GLY A 64 5.79 -11.29 9.49
C GLY A 64 6.16 -12.03 10.78
N LEU A 65 5.17 -12.66 11.41
CA LEU A 65 5.30 -13.63 12.50
C LEU A 65 5.65 -15.00 11.92
N VAL A 66 6.84 -15.52 12.21
CA VAL A 66 7.19 -16.90 11.85
C VAL A 66 6.99 -17.79 13.08
N LEU A 67 6.17 -18.82 12.93
CA LEU A 67 5.79 -19.77 13.96
C LEU A 67 6.23 -21.18 13.53
N ALA A 68 7.09 -21.81 14.32
CA ALA A 68 7.42 -23.22 14.21
C ALA A 68 6.48 -24.04 15.12
N ILE A 69 5.99 -25.16 14.60
CA ILE A 69 5.01 -26.03 15.23
C ILE A 69 5.57 -27.45 15.25
N GLY A 70 5.65 -28.04 16.45
CA GLY A 70 5.93 -29.46 16.64
C GLY A 70 4.63 -30.23 16.78
N SER A 71 4.41 -31.20 15.91
CA SER A 71 3.26 -32.12 15.92
C SER A 71 3.71 -33.57 15.86
N ASP A 72 2.83 -34.51 16.19
CA ASP A 72 3.10 -35.94 16.06
C ASP A 72 3.42 -36.35 14.61
N SER A 73 2.87 -35.62 13.63
CA SER A 73 3.14 -35.81 12.20
C SER A 73 4.45 -35.15 11.72
N GLY A 74 5.17 -34.43 12.59
CA GLY A 74 6.42 -33.75 12.27
C GLY A 74 6.41 -32.24 12.57
N THR A 75 7.34 -31.51 11.95
CA THR A 75 7.52 -30.06 12.16
C THR A 75 6.94 -29.26 11.00
N LEU A 76 6.23 -28.19 11.33
CA LEU A 76 5.63 -27.27 10.37
C LEU A 76 6.06 -25.83 10.70
N VAL A 77 6.38 -25.02 9.69
CA VAL A 77 6.73 -23.60 9.87
C VAL A 77 5.70 -22.77 9.11
N LEU A 78 5.02 -21.88 9.84
CA LEU A 78 4.07 -20.92 9.31
C LEU A 78 4.65 -19.53 9.37
N LYS A 79 4.48 -18.77 8.29
CA LYS A 79 4.70 -17.32 8.30
C LYS A 79 3.35 -16.63 8.17
N MET A 80 3.01 -15.81 9.15
CA MET A 80 1.77 -15.06 9.25
C MET A 80 2.09 -13.56 9.19
N GLY A 81 1.44 -12.81 8.31
CA GLY A 81 1.69 -11.37 8.13
C GLY A 81 2.06 -11.03 6.69
N LYS A 82 2.26 -9.74 6.41
CA LYS A 82 2.57 -9.26 5.05
C LYS A 82 4.05 -9.54 4.75
N GLU A 83 4.33 -10.11 3.58
CA GLU A 83 5.69 -10.28 3.06
C GLU A 83 6.39 -8.94 2.83
N GLN A 84 5.62 -7.93 2.44
CA GLN A 84 6.12 -6.59 2.15
C GLN A 84 6.06 -5.70 3.41
N PRO A 85 7.12 -4.90 3.67
CA PRO A 85 7.10 -3.96 4.77
C PRO A 85 6.01 -2.91 4.56
N VAL A 86 5.30 -2.57 5.63
CA VAL A 86 4.36 -1.45 5.62
C VAL A 86 5.17 -0.18 5.80
N ALA A 87 5.58 0.42 4.68
CA ALA A 87 6.49 1.55 4.66
C ALA A 87 6.15 2.53 3.55
N SER A 88 6.60 3.77 3.72
CA SER A 88 6.56 4.79 2.68
C SER A 88 7.83 5.63 2.74
N LEU A 89 8.27 6.14 1.60
CA LEU A 89 9.47 6.98 1.46
C LEU A 89 9.09 8.29 0.78
N HIS A 90 9.48 9.40 1.39
CA HIS A 90 9.38 10.70 0.74
C HIS A 90 10.65 11.50 1.00
N SER A 91 11.27 12.00 -0.08
CA SER A 91 12.42 12.90 0.02
C SER A 91 13.53 12.35 0.92
N GLY A 92 13.88 11.06 0.80
CA GLY A 92 14.92 10.42 1.61
C GLY A 92 14.56 10.15 3.07
N LYS A 93 13.32 10.42 3.50
CA LYS A 93 12.80 10.05 4.82
C LYS A 93 11.80 8.90 4.67
N ALA A 94 12.13 7.76 5.25
CA ALA A 94 11.24 6.61 5.30
C ALA A 94 10.44 6.61 6.61
N VAL A 95 9.18 6.21 6.52
CA VAL A 95 8.32 5.90 7.67
C VAL A 95 7.91 4.44 7.52
N VAL A 96 8.08 3.67 8.58
CA VAL A 96 7.88 2.21 8.58
C VAL A 96 7.05 1.83 9.80
N ALA A 97 6.07 0.94 9.62
CA ALA A 97 5.34 0.34 10.73
C ALA A 97 6.01 -0.97 11.18
N ARG A 98 6.08 -1.16 12.50
CA ARG A 98 6.42 -2.43 13.16
C ARG A 98 5.31 -2.76 14.16
N GLY A 99 4.36 -3.58 13.74
CA GLY A 99 3.10 -3.71 14.48
C GLY A 99 2.39 -2.36 14.54
N PHE A 100 2.03 -1.89 15.73
CA PHE A 100 1.44 -0.56 15.93
C PHE A 100 2.47 0.57 16.01
N GLU A 101 3.77 0.27 16.14
CA GLU A 101 4.80 1.29 16.27
C GLU A 101 5.15 1.91 14.93
N ILE A 102 5.22 3.23 14.86
CA ILE A 102 5.67 3.97 13.69
C ILE A 102 7.09 4.47 13.93
N LEU A 103 7.99 4.02 13.07
CA LEU A 103 9.41 4.35 13.07
C LEU A 103 9.73 5.25 11.88
N GLN A 104 10.65 6.19 12.08
CA GLN A 104 11.19 7.04 11.04
C GLN A 104 12.67 6.74 10.83
N VAL A 105 13.08 6.69 9.56
CA VAL A 105 14.48 6.54 9.14
C VAL A 105 14.83 7.68 8.19
N ASN A 106 15.96 8.34 8.41
CA ASN A 106 16.48 9.36 7.50
C ASN A 106 17.64 8.79 6.68
N LEU A 107 17.36 8.44 5.42
CA LEU A 107 18.33 7.84 4.52
C LEU A 107 19.34 8.86 3.96
N ARG A 108 19.04 10.17 4.03
CA ARG A 108 19.98 11.22 3.57
C ARG A 108 21.27 11.27 4.39
N LEU A 109 21.25 10.76 5.62
CA LEU A 109 22.44 10.71 6.47
C LEU A 109 23.44 9.63 6.04
N LEU A 110 23.06 8.77 5.07
CA LEU A 110 23.90 7.69 4.56
C LEU A 110 24.78 8.12 3.38
N GLU A 111 24.59 9.34 2.84
CA GLU A 111 25.14 9.79 1.54
C GLU A 111 26.68 9.83 1.46
N GLU A 112 27.40 9.67 2.57
CA GLU A 112 28.87 9.73 2.62
C GLU A 112 29.59 8.37 2.46
N GLN A 113 28.86 7.25 2.42
CA GLN A 113 29.45 5.90 2.38
C GLN A 113 28.99 5.10 1.15
N GLN A 114 29.94 4.46 0.46
CA GLN A 114 29.63 3.49 -0.59
C GLN A 114 29.30 2.15 0.07
N TYR A 115 28.04 1.73 -0.04
CA TYR A 115 27.57 0.43 0.42
C TYR A 115 27.58 -0.56 -0.73
N GLN A 116 27.87 -1.84 -0.43
CA GLN A 116 27.73 -2.89 -1.43
C GLN A 116 26.25 -3.24 -1.64
N ASP A 117 25.91 -3.70 -2.84
CA ASP A 117 24.55 -4.19 -3.12
C ASP A 117 24.22 -5.38 -2.20
N GLY A 118 23.02 -5.36 -1.61
CA GLY A 118 22.58 -6.33 -0.61
C GLY A 118 23.12 -6.13 0.81
N GLU A 119 24.01 -5.15 1.04
CA GLU A 119 24.50 -4.83 2.39
C GLU A 119 23.40 -4.16 3.24
N ARG A 120 23.32 -4.53 4.53
CA ARG A 120 22.36 -3.91 5.45
C ARG A 120 22.84 -2.52 5.86
N LEU A 121 22.06 -1.50 5.51
CA LEU A 121 22.37 -0.11 5.85
C LEU A 121 22.30 0.13 7.36
N PRO A 122 23.30 0.79 7.97
CA PRO A 122 23.32 1.15 9.39
C PRO A 122 22.43 2.37 9.64
N VAL A 123 21.12 2.17 9.57
CA VAL A 123 20.13 3.23 9.75
C VAL A 123 19.73 3.40 11.21
N ALA A 124 19.65 4.66 11.67
CA ALA A 124 19.08 5.00 12.96
C ALA A 124 17.56 5.09 12.87
N TYR A 125 16.86 4.32 13.72
CA TYR A 125 15.41 4.38 13.86
C TYR A 125 15.04 5.41 14.91
N LYS A 126 14.16 6.35 14.53
CA LYS A 126 13.52 7.27 15.46
C LYS A 126 12.07 6.82 15.65
N GLU A 127 11.69 6.50 16.88
CA GLU A 127 10.31 6.20 17.21
C GLU A 127 9.46 7.48 17.18
N LEU A 128 8.37 7.47 16.40
CA LEU A 128 7.43 8.60 16.31
C LEU A 128 6.26 8.44 17.27
N GLY A 129 5.87 7.19 17.56
CA GLY A 129 4.74 6.85 18.42
C GLY A 129 4.04 5.57 17.94
N GLN A 130 2.84 5.36 18.44
CA GLN A 130 1.99 4.22 18.08
C GLN A 130 0.75 4.68 17.29
N CYS A 131 0.34 3.88 16.32
CA CYS A 131 -0.92 4.07 15.59
C CYS A 131 -2.12 3.56 16.39
N GLU A 132 -3.25 4.22 16.17
CA GLU A 132 -4.55 3.83 16.75
C GLU A 132 -5.14 2.59 16.06
N ILE A 133 -4.86 2.45 14.77
CA ILE A 133 -5.30 1.32 13.93
C ILE A 133 -4.10 0.47 13.53
N PHE A 134 -4.32 -0.82 13.22
CA PHE A 134 -3.23 -1.69 12.78
C PHE A 134 -2.78 -1.30 11.36
N PRO A 135 -1.54 -0.80 11.16
CA PRO A 135 -1.12 -0.29 9.86
C PRO A 135 -1.04 -1.40 8.80
N GLN A 136 -1.86 -1.31 7.75
CA GLN A 136 -1.78 -2.22 6.59
C GLN A 136 -1.13 -1.54 5.39
N THR A 137 -1.27 -0.23 5.27
CA THR A 137 -0.62 0.63 4.27
C THR A 137 -0.24 1.97 4.89
N ILE A 138 0.91 2.51 4.46
CA ILE A 138 1.33 3.87 4.78
C ILE A 138 1.64 4.58 3.47
N SER A 139 1.16 5.81 3.31
CA SER A 139 1.53 6.66 2.18
C SER A 139 1.83 8.07 2.63
N HIS A 140 2.99 8.59 2.24
CA HIS A 140 3.29 10.01 2.36
C HIS A 140 2.34 10.84 1.50
N HIS A 141 1.93 11.98 2.05
CA HIS A 141 1.37 13.07 1.27
C HIS A 141 2.45 13.62 0.31
N PRO A 142 2.11 14.11 -0.90
CA PRO A 142 3.08 14.60 -1.89
C PRO A 142 4.09 15.64 -1.37
N ASN A 143 3.68 16.53 -0.47
CA ASN A 143 4.57 17.50 0.20
C ASN A 143 5.44 16.94 1.36
N GLY A 144 5.28 15.67 1.74
CA GLY A 144 6.02 15.02 2.82
C GLY A 144 5.68 15.42 4.25
N ARG A 145 4.72 16.34 4.46
CA ARG A 145 4.35 16.84 5.79
C ARG A 145 3.38 15.94 6.54
N PHE A 146 2.64 15.12 5.80
CA PHE A 146 1.64 14.21 6.33
C PHE A 146 1.89 12.79 5.84
N ILE A 147 1.38 11.83 6.60
CA ILE A 147 1.28 10.42 6.21
C ILE A 147 -0.17 9.99 6.43
N ALA A 148 -0.70 9.21 5.51
CA ALA A 148 -1.94 8.45 5.71
C ALA A 148 -1.56 7.03 6.12
N VAL A 149 -2.18 6.55 7.20
CA VAL A 149 -2.12 5.16 7.64
C VAL A 149 -3.51 4.58 7.43
N CYS A 150 -3.62 3.44 6.75
CA CYS A 150 -4.90 2.75 6.56
C CYS A 150 -4.79 1.31 7.06
N GLY A 151 -5.91 0.82 7.61
CA GLY A 151 -6.02 -0.51 8.19
C GLY A 151 -7.40 -0.70 8.84
N ASP A 152 -7.85 -1.95 8.90
CA ASP A 152 -9.09 -2.34 9.58
C ASP A 152 -10.35 -1.55 9.13
N GLY A 153 -10.42 -1.17 7.85
CA GLY A 153 -11.53 -0.40 7.28
C GLY A 153 -11.53 1.09 7.66
N GLU A 154 -10.42 1.57 8.22
CA GLU A 154 -10.23 2.95 8.67
C GLU A 154 -8.95 3.56 8.11
N TYR A 155 -8.90 4.89 8.10
CA TYR A 155 -7.69 5.65 7.87
C TYR A 155 -7.49 6.72 8.92
N VAL A 156 -6.23 7.03 9.19
CA VAL A 156 -5.82 8.19 9.98
C VAL A 156 -4.71 8.93 9.25
N ILE A 157 -4.87 10.25 9.12
CA ILE A 157 -3.83 11.12 8.58
C ILE A 157 -3.09 11.76 9.74
N TYR A 158 -1.78 11.52 9.82
CA TYR A 158 -0.89 12.06 10.83
C TYR A 158 0.08 13.08 10.23
N THR A 159 0.62 13.96 11.07
CA THR A 159 1.82 14.72 10.73
C THR A 159 3.05 13.80 10.71
N ALA A 160 3.84 13.85 9.63
CA ALA A 160 4.96 12.93 9.42
C ALA A 160 6.12 13.09 10.43
N GLN A 161 6.21 14.23 11.12
CA GLN A 161 7.32 14.55 12.03
C GLN A 161 7.14 14.01 13.45
N ALA A 162 5.90 13.91 13.91
CA ALA A 162 5.56 13.71 15.32
C ALA A 162 4.26 12.93 15.54
N LEU A 163 3.75 12.28 14.49
CA LEU A 163 2.55 11.42 14.54
C LEU A 163 1.30 12.09 15.17
N ARG A 164 1.14 13.41 14.99
CA ARG A 164 -0.06 14.12 15.47
C ARG A 164 -1.23 13.91 14.54
N ASN A 165 -2.35 13.43 15.07
CA ASN A 165 -3.59 13.19 14.32
C ASN A 165 -4.11 14.50 13.70
N LYS A 166 -4.43 14.45 12.40
CA LYS A 166 -4.98 15.56 11.63
C LYS A 166 -6.45 15.33 11.28
N THR A 167 -6.79 14.13 10.82
CA THR A 167 -8.15 13.69 10.49
C THR A 167 -8.17 12.17 10.42
N PHE A 168 -9.35 11.58 10.54
CA PHE A 168 -9.58 10.14 10.49
C PHE A 168 -10.95 9.85 9.87
N GLY A 169 -11.17 8.60 9.47
CA GLY A 169 -12.45 8.16 8.96
C GLY A 169 -12.43 6.70 8.52
N LYS A 170 -13.55 6.25 7.95
CA LYS A 170 -13.67 4.91 7.39
C LYS A 170 -13.28 4.90 5.92
N CYS A 171 -12.52 3.89 5.49
CA CYS A 171 -12.24 3.64 4.09
C CYS A 171 -11.84 2.19 3.84
N VAL A 172 -12.16 1.70 2.65
CA VAL A 172 -11.57 0.47 2.09
C VAL A 172 -10.31 0.79 1.30
N ASP A 173 -10.28 1.98 0.68
CA ASP A 173 -9.16 2.43 -0.15
C ASP A 173 -8.91 3.93 0.05
N PHE A 174 -7.65 4.35 -0.07
CA PHE A 174 -7.19 5.71 0.18
C PHE A 174 -6.09 6.08 -0.82
N VAL A 175 -6.23 7.25 -1.46
CA VAL A 175 -5.21 7.76 -2.41
C VAL A 175 -5.01 9.26 -2.29
N TRP A 176 -3.77 9.70 -2.53
CA TRP A 176 -3.40 11.12 -2.63
C TRP A 176 -3.45 11.61 -4.08
N SER A 177 -3.94 12.82 -4.32
CA SER A 177 -3.69 13.54 -5.57
C SER A 177 -2.25 14.04 -5.61
N ALA A 178 -1.77 14.45 -6.80
CA ALA A 178 -0.46 15.09 -6.94
C ALA A 178 -0.34 16.41 -6.15
N ASP A 179 -1.45 17.13 -6.02
CA ASP A 179 -1.53 18.43 -5.34
C ASP A 179 -1.82 18.33 -3.83
N GLY A 180 -2.03 17.11 -3.31
CA GLY A 180 -2.26 16.86 -1.88
C GLY A 180 -3.73 16.84 -1.44
N HIS A 181 -4.66 16.76 -2.39
CA HIS A 181 -6.02 16.30 -2.10
C HIS A 181 -6.00 14.79 -1.83
N TYR A 182 -7.08 14.24 -1.31
CA TYR A 182 -7.19 12.79 -1.19
C TYR A 182 -8.61 12.31 -1.48
N ALA A 183 -8.70 11.07 -1.93
CA ALA A 183 -9.97 10.37 -2.08
C ALA A 183 -9.97 9.13 -1.22
N ILE A 184 -11.15 8.79 -0.74
CA ILE A 184 -11.43 7.51 -0.11
C ILE A 184 -12.56 6.80 -0.83
N ARG A 185 -12.50 5.46 -0.81
CA ARG A 185 -13.64 4.60 -1.17
C ARG A 185 -14.20 3.97 0.10
N GLU A 186 -15.50 4.11 0.31
CA GLU A 186 -16.22 3.39 1.35
C GLU A 186 -16.65 1.99 0.87
N GLU A 187 -17.01 1.11 1.81
CA GLU A 187 -17.60 -0.20 1.50
C GLU A 187 -18.89 -0.08 0.67
N SER A 188 -19.60 1.03 0.80
CA SER A 188 -20.82 1.38 0.06
C SER A 188 -20.59 1.71 -1.42
N ASN A 189 -19.35 1.59 -1.91
CA ASN A 189 -18.90 2.04 -3.23
C ASN A 189 -18.95 3.58 -3.42
N ARG A 190 -19.20 4.33 -2.35
CA ARG A 190 -19.17 5.80 -2.38
C ARG A 190 -17.73 6.29 -2.35
N ILE A 191 -17.43 7.21 -3.26
CA ILE A 191 -16.15 7.92 -3.32
C ILE A 191 -16.33 9.27 -2.66
N ARG A 192 -15.41 9.63 -1.76
CA ARG A 192 -15.37 10.97 -1.16
C ARG A 192 -14.03 11.63 -1.43
N VAL A 193 -14.07 12.82 -1.97
CA VAL A 193 -12.91 13.64 -2.30
C VAL A 193 -12.79 14.77 -1.29
N HIS A 194 -11.60 14.94 -0.75
CA HIS A 194 -11.28 15.91 0.27
C HIS A 194 -10.17 16.85 -0.19
N THR A 195 -10.43 18.14 -0.11
CA THR A 195 -9.48 19.20 -0.42
C THR A 195 -9.10 19.90 0.87
N SER A 196 -7.79 20.01 1.13
CA SER A 196 -7.29 20.64 2.37
C SER A 196 -7.87 20.04 3.66
N PHE A 197 -8.09 18.72 3.68
CA PHE A 197 -8.70 17.96 4.80
C PHE A 197 -10.19 18.22 5.05
N THR A 198 -10.88 18.89 4.15
CA THR A 198 -12.33 19.08 4.18
C THR A 198 -12.97 18.34 3.01
N GLU A 199 -14.05 17.59 3.26
CA GLU A 199 -14.81 16.94 2.19
C GLU A 199 -15.37 18.01 1.24
N THR A 200 -15.02 17.90 -0.04
CA THR A 200 -15.51 18.83 -1.09
C THR A 200 -16.55 18.18 -1.98
N PHE A 201 -16.35 16.90 -2.33
CA PHE A 201 -17.27 16.16 -3.17
C PHE A 201 -17.44 14.74 -2.66
N ASN A 202 -18.59 14.17 -2.95
CA ASN A 202 -18.82 12.75 -2.84
C ASN A 202 -19.79 12.30 -3.93
N PHE A 203 -19.61 11.08 -4.41
CA PHE A 203 -20.46 10.50 -5.44
C PHE A 203 -20.40 8.98 -5.39
N THR A 204 -21.38 8.33 -6.01
CA THR A 204 -21.38 6.88 -6.20
C THR A 204 -21.27 6.61 -7.70
N PRO A 205 -20.15 6.05 -8.18
CA PRO A 205 -19.99 5.69 -9.59
C PRO A 205 -21.07 4.67 -10.02
N PRO A 206 -21.47 4.66 -11.31
CA PRO A 206 -22.50 3.73 -11.82
C PRO A 206 -21.98 2.28 -12.00
N PHE A 207 -20.79 1.98 -11.47
CA PHE A 207 -20.12 0.68 -11.53
C PHE A 207 -19.44 0.40 -10.19
N SER A 208 -19.22 -0.87 -9.87
CA SER A 208 -18.48 -1.28 -8.68
C SER A 208 -16.99 -0.96 -8.84
N VAL A 209 -16.41 -0.28 -7.86
CA VAL A 209 -15.00 0.12 -7.85
C VAL A 209 -14.19 -0.84 -6.99
N GLU A 210 -13.13 -1.40 -7.56
CA GLU A 210 -12.19 -2.28 -6.85
C GLU A 210 -11.05 -1.50 -6.23
N THR A 211 -10.40 -0.63 -7.00
CA THR A 211 -9.17 0.06 -6.60
C THR A 211 -9.18 1.50 -7.07
N LEU A 212 -8.60 2.37 -6.26
CA LEU A 212 -8.31 3.75 -6.58
C LEU A 212 -6.82 3.92 -6.89
N TRP A 213 -6.49 4.83 -7.81
CA TRP A 213 -5.15 5.39 -7.90
C TRP A 213 -5.18 6.91 -7.91
N GLY A 214 -4.20 7.46 -7.22
CA GLY A 214 -3.98 8.89 -7.14
C GLY A 214 -3.19 9.46 -8.31
N GLY A 215 -2.68 10.67 -8.11
CA GLY A 215 -1.85 11.39 -9.10
C GLY A 215 -2.57 12.59 -9.71
N ALA A 216 -2.33 12.86 -11.00
CA ALA A 216 -2.84 14.06 -11.65
C ALA A 216 -4.37 14.05 -11.81
N LEU A 217 -4.95 12.87 -12.00
CA LEU A 217 -6.40 12.62 -11.96
C LEU A 217 -6.68 11.44 -11.02
N LEU A 218 -7.90 11.36 -10.52
CA LEU A 218 -8.35 10.24 -9.68
C LEU A 218 -8.77 9.08 -10.59
N ALA A 219 -8.08 7.94 -10.51
CA ALA A 219 -8.41 6.76 -11.30
C ALA A 219 -9.25 5.78 -10.47
N LEU A 220 -10.34 5.28 -11.05
CA LEU A 220 -11.22 4.27 -10.49
C LEU A 220 -11.19 3.03 -11.38
N LYS A 221 -10.76 1.90 -10.82
CA LYS A 221 -10.80 0.59 -11.49
C LYS A 221 -12.17 -0.06 -11.32
N ALA A 222 -12.77 -0.53 -12.41
CA ALA A 222 -13.97 -1.36 -12.33
C ALA A 222 -13.68 -2.74 -11.71
N SER A 223 -14.59 -3.27 -10.90
CA SER A 223 -14.42 -4.57 -10.21
C SER A 223 -14.50 -5.79 -11.11
N ASP A 224 -15.01 -5.64 -12.34
CA ASP A 224 -14.96 -6.67 -13.37
C ASP A 224 -13.65 -6.62 -14.20
N ASP A 225 -12.70 -5.78 -13.77
CA ASP A 225 -11.36 -5.66 -14.36
C ASP A 225 -11.36 -5.21 -15.83
N SER A 226 -12.47 -4.62 -16.30
CA SER A 226 -12.69 -4.33 -17.72
C SER A 226 -12.19 -2.94 -18.17
N PHE A 227 -12.19 -1.96 -17.27
CA PHE A 227 -11.80 -0.58 -17.58
C PHE A 227 -11.32 0.21 -16.36
N VAL A 228 -10.69 1.35 -16.64
CA VAL A 228 -10.32 2.38 -15.65
C VAL A 228 -10.95 3.73 -16.05
N CYS A 229 -11.61 4.39 -15.12
CA CYS A 229 -12.17 5.73 -15.30
C CYS A 229 -11.33 6.78 -14.58
N PHE A 230 -10.96 7.84 -15.28
CA PHE A 230 -10.23 8.99 -14.74
C PHE A 230 -11.20 10.13 -14.45
N TYR A 231 -11.14 10.66 -13.24
CA TYR A 231 -11.96 11.76 -12.74
C TYR A 231 -11.09 12.97 -12.38
N ASP A 232 -11.64 14.16 -12.60
CA ASP A 232 -11.04 15.41 -12.14
C ASP A 232 -11.20 15.57 -10.62
N TRP A 233 -10.16 16.01 -9.94
CA TRP A 233 -10.15 16.18 -8.48
C TRP A 233 -11.01 17.34 -8.00
N GLU A 234 -11.16 18.40 -8.80
CA GLU A 234 -11.85 19.64 -8.42
C GLU A 234 -13.25 19.73 -9.03
N ALA A 235 -13.41 19.38 -10.31
CA ALA A 235 -14.69 19.36 -10.98
C ALA A 235 -15.51 18.10 -10.68
N CYS A 236 -14.88 17.05 -10.13
CA CYS A 236 -15.51 15.76 -9.79
C CYS A 236 -16.28 15.11 -10.96
N ARG A 237 -15.81 15.36 -12.19
CA ARG A 237 -16.41 14.84 -13.42
C ARG A 237 -15.58 13.72 -14.02
N LEU A 238 -16.21 12.87 -14.82
CA LEU A 238 -15.52 11.88 -15.64
C LEU A 238 -14.72 12.60 -16.75
N ILE A 239 -13.40 12.43 -16.73
CA ILE A 239 -12.48 12.93 -17.77
C ILE A 239 -12.38 11.93 -18.90
N ARG A 240 -12.13 10.65 -18.62
CA ARG A 240 -12.06 9.62 -19.66
C ARG A 240 -12.23 8.24 -19.06
N ARG A 241 -12.93 7.37 -19.78
CA ARG A 241 -12.90 5.92 -19.56
C ARG A 241 -11.92 5.26 -20.53
N ILE A 242 -11.04 4.41 -20.01
CA ILE A 242 -10.05 3.65 -20.78
C ILE A 242 -10.35 2.16 -20.62
N ASP A 243 -10.78 1.52 -21.71
CA ASP A 243 -11.12 0.09 -21.76
C ASP A 243 -9.86 -0.78 -21.94
N VAL A 244 -9.01 -0.80 -20.92
CA VAL A 244 -7.89 -1.72 -20.80
C VAL A 244 -8.21 -2.74 -19.71
N VAL A 245 -8.19 -4.01 -20.08
CA VAL A 245 -8.47 -5.13 -19.18
C VAL A 245 -7.24 -5.43 -18.33
N GLY A 246 -7.43 -5.74 -17.04
CA GLY A 246 -6.34 -6.28 -16.22
C GLY A 246 -5.36 -5.24 -15.68
N VAL A 247 -5.78 -3.98 -15.52
CA VAL A 247 -4.88 -2.93 -15.00
C VAL A 247 -4.58 -3.19 -13.51
N GLN A 248 -3.31 -3.45 -13.21
CA GLN A 248 -2.81 -3.72 -11.87
C GLN A 248 -2.21 -2.49 -11.20
N GLN A 249 -1.63 -1.57 -11.98
CA GLN A 249 -1.05 -0.34 -11.46
C GLN A 249 -1.23 0.82 -12.43
N VAL A 250 -1.40 2.02 -11.87
CA VAL A 250 -1.46 3.29 -12.61
C VAL A 250 -0.41 4.22 -12.04
N HIS A 251 0.53 4.66 -12.88
CA HIS A 251 1.61 5.57 -12.48
C HIS A 251 1.63 6.82 -13.33
N TRP A 252 1.52 7.96 -12.68
CA TRP A 252 1.61 9.27 -13.34
C TRP A 252 3.06 9.74 -13.42
N SER A 253 3.41 10.39 -14.52
CA SER A 253 4.65 11.17 -14.57
C SER A 253 4.57 12.32 -13.54
N PRO A 254 5.70 12.77 -12.96
CA PRO A 254 5.70 13.90 -12.03
C PRO A 254 5.12 15.18 -12.65
N SER A 255 5.23 15.33 -13.97
CA SER A 255 4.65 16.45 -14.72
C SER A 255 3.13 16.32 -14.93
N GLY A 256 2.56 15.12 -14.75
CA GLY A 256 1.17 14.78 -15.00
C GLY A 256 0.74 14.79 -16.48
N PHE A 257 1.69 14.87 -17.41
CA PHE A 257 1.42 14.82 -18.86
C PHE A 257 1.39 13.40 -19.41
N PHE A 258 1.88 12.42 -18.65
CA PHE A 258 1.83 11.02 -19.05
C PHE A 258 1.32 10.16 -17.91
N VAL A 259 0.60 9.10 -18.25
CA VAL A 259 0.19 8.04 -17.34
C VAL A 259 0.55 6.69 -17.95
N ALA A 260 1.07 5.78 -17.14
CA ALA A 260 1.35 4.41 -17.52
C ALA A 260 0.35 3.48 -16.82
N LEU A 261 -0.31 2.62 -17.60
CA LEU A 261 -1.19 1.56 -17.10
C LEU A 261 -0.45 0.23 -17.25
N PHE A 262 -0.20 -0.45 -16.13
CA PHE A 262 0.49 -1.73 -16.10
C PHE A 262 -0.54 -2.84 -16.02
N THR A 263 -0.52 -3.76 -16.98
CA THR A 263 -1.23 -5.04 -16.91
C THR A 263 -0.25 -6.16 -16.55
N SER A 264 -0.71 -7.41 -16.53
CA SER A 264 0.18 -8.56 -16.31
C SER A 264 1.24 -8.74 -17.42
N ASP A 265 0.98 -8.23 -18.62
CA ASP A 265 1.74 -8.54 -19.84
C ASP A 265 2.16 -7.31 -20.65
N LYS A 266 1.56 -6.14 -20.42
CA LYS A 266 1.76 -4.92 -21.22
C LYS A 266 1.81 -3.67 -20.36
N VAL A 267 2.36 -2.59 -20.95
CA VAL A 267 2.39 -1.28 -20.32
C VAL A 267 1.92 -0.23 -21.32
N TYR A 268 0.73 0.32 -21.09
CA TYR A 268 0.16 1.35 -21.94
C TYR A 268 0.60 2.73 -21.47
N ILE A 269 1.28 3.49 -22.33
CA ILE A 269 1.67 4.87 -22.04
C ILE A 269 0.71 5.80 -22.76
N LEU A 270 -0.03 6.60 -21.98
CA LEU A 270 -0.94 7.60 -22.52
C LEU A 270 -0.44 9.01 -22.21
N ARG A 271 -0.54 9.89 -23.20
CA ARG A 271 -0.38 11.33 -23.03
C ARG A 271 -1.70 11.92 -22.54
N HIS A 272 -1.62 12.73 -21.49
CA HIS A 272 -2.73 13.46 -20.90
C HIS A 272 -2.68 14.92 -21.33
N ASP A 273 -3.72 15.38 -22.03
CA ASP A 273 -3.88 16.78 -22.42
C ASP A 273 -4.62 17.57 -21.34
N LYS A 274 -3.83 18.14 -20.41
CA LYS A 274 -4.33 19.01 -19.34
C LYS A 274 -5.10 20.23 -19.87
N PHE A 275 -4.71 20.78 -21.01
CA PHE A 275 -5.33 21.99 -21.55
C PHE A 275 -6.70 21.68 -22.11
N ALA A 276 -6.86 20.54 -22.79
CA ALA A 276 -8.15 20.05 -23.24
C ALA A 276 -9.11 19.84 -22.06
N VAL A 277 -8.63 19.21 -20.97
CA VAL A 277 -9.41 19.02 -19.74
C VAL A 277 -9.82 20.36 -19.11
N MET A 278 -8.88 21.29 -18.95
CA MET A 278 -9.17 22.62 -18.41
C MET A 278 -10.20 23.38 -19.26
N ALA A 279 -10.05 23.35 -20.59
CA ALA A 279 -10.99 24.01 -21.50
C ALA A 279 -12.39 23.39 -21.41
N ALA A 280 -12.48 22.06 -21.35
CA ALA A 280 -13.75 21.35 -21.20
C ALA A 280 -14.43 21.63 -19.85
N ASN A 281 -13.66 21.82 -18.78
CA ASN A 281 -14.17 22.21 -17.46
C ASN A 281 -14.69 23.65 -17.47
N ALA A 282 -13.93 24.58 -18.05
CA ALA A 282 -14.33 25.99 -18.16
C ALA A 282 -15.58 26.17 -19.02
N ALA A 283 -15.72 25.38 -20.08
CA ALA A 283 -16.88 25.40 -20.96
C ALA A 283 -18.10 24.64 -20.40
N GLN A 284 -17.96 23.97 -19.25
CA GLN A 284 -18.97 23.05 -18.71
C GLN A 284 -19.50 22.07 -19.79
N ALA A 285 -18.58 21.53 -20.59
CA ALA A 285 -18.92 20.63 -21.69
C ALA A 285 -19.74 19.45 -21.18
N ARG A 286 -20.75 19.02 -21.96
CA ARG A 286 -21.66 17.94 -21.57
C ARG A 286 -20.87 16.65 -21.28
N GLU A 287 -21.27 15.96 -20.22
CA GLU A 287 -20.70 14.65 -19.90
C GLU A 287 -21.25 13.58 -20.86
N GLU A 288 -20.35 12.98 -21.62
CA GLU A 288 -20.60 11.83 -22.48
C GLU A 288 -20.17 10.54 -21.79
N GLU A 289 -20.72 9.40 -22.21
CA GLU A 289 -20.51 8.09 -21.57
C GLU A 289 -19.02 7.69 -21.46
N GLY A 290 -18.19 8.12 -22.43
CA GLY A 290 -16.75 7.88 -22.44
C GLY A 290 -15.89 9.02 -21.89
N GLY A 291 -16.48 10.13 -21.44
CA GLY A 291 -15.77 11.36 -21.08
C GLY A 291 -15.23 12.13 -22.30
N ILE A 292 -14.22 12.96 -22.07
CA ILE A 292 -13.57 13.83 -23.07
C ILE A 292 -12.56 13.01 -23.89
N GLU A 293 -12.87 12.74 -25.15
CA GLU A 293 -12.04 11.89 -26.02
C GLU A 293 -10.61 12.40 -26.19
N ILE A 294 -10.46 13.71 -26.41
CA ILE A 294 -9.14 14.35 -26.62
C ILE A 294 -8.30 14.50 -25.35
N ALA A 295 -8.81 14.09 -24.18
CA ALA A 295 -8.06 14.20 -22.93
C ALA A 295 -6.89 13.21 -22.85
N PHE A 296 -6.96 12.10 -23.58
CA PHE A 296 -5.91 11.09 -23.63
C PHE A 296 -5.58 10.64 -25.05
N GLU A 297 -4.30 10.45 -25.31
CA GLU A 297 -3.77 9.90 -26.54
C GLU A 297 -2.85 8.72 -26.22
N LEU A 298 -3.03 7.58 -26.87
CA LEU A 298 -2.12 6.43 -26.73
C LEU A 298 -0.79 6.74 -27.43
N VAL A 299 0.31 6.64 -26.68
CA VAL A 299 1.67 6.90 -27.19
C VAL A 299 2.40 5.60 -27.48
N ASP A 300 2.32 4.61 -26.58
CA ASP A 300 3.03 3.33 -26.69
C ASP A 300 2.31 2.21 -25.90
N GLN A 301 2.59 0.93 -26.19
CA GLN A 301 1.99 -0.25 -25.51
C GLN A 301 2.89 -1.49 -25.45
#